data_AF-A0A5N5RN44-F1
#
_entry.id   AF-A0A5N5RN44-F1
#
_cell.length_a   1.000
_cell.length_b   1.000
_cell.length_c   1.000
_cell.angle_alpha   90.00
_cell.angle_beta   90.00
_cell.angle_gamma   90.00
#
_symmetry.space_group_name_H-M   'P 1'
#
loop_
_entity.id
_entity.type
_entity.pdbx_description
1 polymer ?
#
loop_
_entity_poly.entity_id
_entity_poly.type
_entity_poly.pdbx_seq_one_letter_code
_entity_poly.pdbx_strand_id
1 'polypeptide(L)'
;MNQSEFARLIGRSPTYVRERINDEKEWALGDIERMCKLWGLTPTQLIEGAPRLDDAEHDRAPVEPDFLTMAAKHGDTEAEREAAYREARGTDPIDIDAWADRIKAEDKVNVK
;
A
#
# COMPACT_ATOMS: atom_id res chain seq x y z
N MET A 1 1.70 -24.95 -23.75
CA MET A 1 2.91 -24.10 -23.78
C MET A 1 3.75 -24.47 -22.56
N ASN A 2 5.01 -24.85 -22.75
CA ASN A 2 5.93 -25.13 -21.63
C ASN A 2 6.63 -23.84 -21.14
N GLN A 3 7.27 -23.85 -19.97
CA GLN A 3 7.92 -22.66 -19.38
C GLN A 3 9.02 -22.07 -20.29
N SER A 4 9.76 -22.92 -21.00
CA SER A 4 10.84 -22.49 -21.90
C SER A 4 10.31 -21.79 -23.16
N GLU A 5 9.21 -22.30 -23.73
CA GLU A 5 8.49 -21.67 -24.84
C GLU A 5 7.91 -20.32 -24.42
N PHE A 6 7.27 -20.28 -23.25
CA PHE A 6 6.70 -19.04 -22.71
C PHE A 6 7.79 -17.98 -22.49
N ALA A 7 8.91 -18.35 -21.86
CA ALA A 7 10.05 -17.47 -21.67
C ALA A 7 10.56 -16.88 -23.00
N ARG A 8 10.66 -17.72 -24.04
CA ARG A 8 11.07 -17.27 -25.37
C ARG A 8 10.06 -16.29 -25.98
N LEU A 9 8.76 -16.51 -25.80
CA LEU A 9 7.70 -15.66 -26.33
C LEU A 9 7.67 -14.27 -25.67
N ILE A 10 7.98 -14.18 -24.37
CA ILE A 10 8.06 -12.89 -23.66
C ILE A 10 9.47 -12.28 -23.66
N GLY A 11 10.44 -12.89 -24.35
CA GLY A 11 11.81 -12.39 -24.46
C GLY A 11 12.62 -12.47 -23.15
N ARG A 12 12.37 -13.49 -22.33
CA ARG A 12 13.03 -13.74 -21.04
C ARG A 12 13.73 -15.10 -21.00
N SER A 13 14.59 -15.29 -19.99
CA SER A 13 15.25 -16.59 -19.78
C SER A 13 14.31 -17.56 -19.06
N PRO A 14 14.45 -18.88 -19.27
CA PRO A 14 13.65 -19.87 -18.55
C PRO A 14 13.83 -19.80 -17.03
N THR A 15 15.04 -19.50 -16.56
CA THR A 15 15.32 -19.29 -15.13
C THR A 15 14.55 -18.10 -14.57
N TYR A 16 14.52 -16.98 -15.29
CA TYR A 16 13.78 -15.77 -14.89
C TYR A 16 12.29 -16.04 -14.69
N VAL A 17 11.70 -16.80 -15.62
CA VAL A 17 10.29 -17.20 -15.57
C VAL A 17 10.03 -18.17 -14.43
N ARG A 18 10.91 -19.15 -14.22
CA ARG A 18 10.77 -20.15 -13.15
C ARG A 18 10.70 -19.50 -11.77
N GLU A 19 11.64 -18.60 -11.47
CA GLU A 19 11.67 -17.86 -10.19
C GLU A 19 10.35 -17.10 -9.92
N ARG A 20 9.63 -16.68 -10.97
CA ARG A 20 8.37 -15.92 -10.86
C ARG A 20 7.11 -16.77 -10.84
N ILE A 21 7.16 -17.94 -11.46
CA ILE A 21 6.08 -18.92 -11.37
C ILE A 21 6.07 -19.56 -9.98
N ASN A 22 7.23 -19.69 -9.35
CA ASN A 22 7.38 -20.19 -7.98
C ASN A 22 7.15 -19.11 -6.90
N ASP A 23 6.70 -17.92 -7.29
CA ASP A 23 6.50 -16.76 -6.39
C ASP A 23 7.76 -16.34 -5.59
N GLU A 24 8.96 -16.73 -6.03
CA GLU A 24 10.22 -16.33 -5.39
C GLU A 24 10.57 -14.86 -5.69
N LYS A 25 10.10 -14.36 -6.84
CA LYS A 25 10.31 -12.98 -7.30
C LYS A 25 9.08 -12.44 -8.00
N GLU A 26 8.92 -11.13 -7.95
CA GLU A 26 7.83 -10.43 -8.63
C GLU A 26 8.07 -10.25 -10.14
N TRP A 27 6.95 -10.14 -10.87
CA TRP A 27 6.92 -9.76 -12.27
C TRP A 27 7.14 -8.26 -12.44
N ALA A 28 8.01 -7.86 -13.38
CA ALA A 28 8.08 -6.45 -13.73
C ALA A 28 6.84 -6.05 -14.54
N LEU A 29 6.38 -4.81 -14.40
CA LEU A 29 5.21 -4.30 -15.13
C LEU A 29 5.35 -4.43 -16.66
N GLY A 30 6.58 -4.27 -17.18
CA GLY A 30 6.84 -4.48 -18.61
C GLY A 30 6.67 -5.94 -19.05
N ASP A 31 6.80 -6.91 -18.15
CA ASP A 31 6.53 -8.32 -18.48
C ASP A 31 5.03 -8.61 -18.47
N ILE A 32 4.27 -7.96 -17.59
CA ILE A 32 2.81 -7.97 -17.62
C ILE A 32 2.32 -7.45 -18.97
N GLU A 33 2.87 -6.35 -19.46
CA GLU A 33 2.53 -5.81 -20.79
C GLU A 33 2.83 -6.81 -21.92
N ARG A 34 3.98 -7.50 -21.87
CA ARG A 34 4.34 -8.53 -22.87
C ARG A 34 3.38 -9.71 -22.84
N MET A 35 3.00 -10.16 -21.66
CA MET A 35 2.01 -11.23 -21.46
C MET A 35 0.64 -10.84 -22.02
N CYS A 36 0.17 -9.63 -21.70
CA CYS A 36 -1.06 -9.07 -22.24
C CYS A 36 -1.06 -9.07 -23.78
N LYS A 37 0.04 -8.64 -24.42
CA LYS A 37 0.17 -8.68 -25.88
C LYS A 37 0.15 -10.11 -26.45
N LEU A 38 0.81 -11.05 -25.78
CA LEU A 38 0.87 -12.44 -26.21
C LEU A 38 -0.51 -13.12 -26.16
N TRP A 39 -1.31 -12.82 -25.14
CA TRP A 39 -2.62 -13.45 -24.92
C TRP A 39 -3.81 -12.64 -25.46
N GLY A 40 -3.58 -11.45 -26.00
CA GLY A 40 -4.64 -10.57 -26.48
C GLY A 40 -5.55 -10.05 -25.37
N LEU A 41 -4.98 -9.89 -24.16
CA LEU A 41 -5.70 -9.43 -22.97
C LEU A 41 -5.31 -7.99 -22.63
N THR A 42 -6.22 -7.24 -22.02
CA THR A 42 -5.86 -6.01 -21.32
C THR A 42 -5.25 -6.32 -19.95
N PRO A 43 -4.46 -5.41 -19.35
CA PRO A 43 -3.94 -5.60 -17.99
C PRO A 43 -5.05 -5.83 -16.97
N THR A 44 -6.18 -5.13 -17.10
CA THR A 44 -7.35 -5.30 -16.23
C THR A 44 -7.91 -6.72 -16.31
N GLN A 45 -8.11 -7.25 -17.53
CA GLN A 45 -8.61 -8.62 -17.72
C GLN A 45 -7.68 -9.67 -17.14
N LEU A 46 -6.36 -9.44 -17.22
CA LEU A 46 -5.37 -10.34 -16.62
C LEU A 46 -5.49 -10.36 -15.09
N ILE A 47 -5.62 -9.18 -14.46
CA ILE A 47 -5.70 -9.05 -12.99
C ILE A 47 -7.03 -9.62 -12.46
N GLU A 48 -8.14 -9.33 -13.15
CA GLU A 48 -9.47 -9.84 -12.76
C GLU A 48 -9.58 -11.36 -12.89
N GLY A 49 -8.82 -11.96 -13.82
CA GLY A 49 -8.76 -13.41 -14.00
C GLY A 49 -7.83 -14.12 -13.01
N ALA A 50 -7.01 -13.39 -12.26
CA ALA A 50 -6.14 -13.98 -11.25
C ALA A 50 -6.96 -14.37 -10.00
N PRO A 51 -6.75 -15.57 -9.42
CA PRO A 51 -7.36 -15.91 -8.15
C PRO A 51 -6.90 -14.88 -7.12
N ARG A 52 -7.87 -14.28 -6.42
CA ARG A 52 -7.54 -13.50 -5.22
C ARG A 52 -7.01 -14.52 -4.21
N LEU A 53 -5.77 -14.38 -3.79
CA LEU A 53 -5.25 -15.13 -2.66
C LEU A 53 -5.93 -14.53 -1.42
N ASP A 54 -7.04 -15.13 -1.03
CA ASP A 54 -7.74 -14.85 0.20
C ASP A 54 -6.83 -15.22 1.39
N ASP A 55 -6.14 -14.21 1.93
CA ASP A 55 -5.62 -13.95 3.29
C ASP A 55 -4.94 -15.07 4.13
N ALA A 56 -4.93 -16.33 3.72
CA ALA A 56 -4.56 -17.45 4.58
C ALA A 56 -3.04 -17.67 4.74
N GLU A 57 -2.21 -17.13 3.85
CA GLU A 57 -0.74 -17.33 3.90
C GLU A 57 0.07 -16.05 4.17
N HIS A 58 -0.55 -14.87 4.20
CA HIS A 58 0.13 -13.61 4.56
C HIS A 58 0.05 -13.25 6.06
N ASP A 59 -0.64 -14.06 6.86
CA ASP A 59 -0.85 -13.86 8.30
C ASP A 59 0.36 -14.27 9.18
N ARG A 60 1.59 -14.23 8.61
CA ARG A 60 2.84 -14.54 9.32
C ARG A 60 3.83 -13.39 9.42
N ALA A 61 3.35 -12.16 9.27
CA ALA A 61 4.00 -11.00 9.87
C ALA A 61 3.11 -10.51 11.02
N PRO A 62 3.63 -10.29 12.24
CA PRO A 62 2.88 -9.57 13.26
C PRO A 62 2.70 -8.15 12.72
N VAL A 63 1.53 -7.87 12.18
CA VAL A 63 1.09 -6.49 11.94
C VAL A 63 1.11 -5.81 13.29
N GLU A 64 2.07 -4.88 13.47
CA GLU A 64 1.93 -3.92 14.56
C GLU A 64 0.56 -3.26 14.41
N PRO A 65 -0.21 -3.12 15.51
CA PRO A 65 -1.58 -2.66 15.42
C PRO A 65 -1.60 -1.26 14.79
N ASP A 66 -2.13 -1.19 13.57
CA ASP A 66 -2.38 0.05 12.86
C ASP A 66 -3.30 0.93 13.72
N PHE A 67 -3.01 2.22 13.80
CA PHE A 67 -3.67 3.20 14.68
C PHE A 67 -5.21 3.21 14.53
N LEU A 68 -5.71 2.76 13.37
CA LEU A 68 -7.13 2.58 13.08
C LEU A 68 -7.80 1.43 13.85
N THR A 69 -7.06 0.38 14.22
CA THR A 69 -7.62 -0.79 14.94
C THR A 69 -7.61 -0.62 16.46
N MET A 70 -6.75 0.24 17.02
CA MET A 70 -6.82 0.60 18.44
C MET A 70 -8.09 1.40 18.80
N ALA A 71 -8.65 2.14 17.85
CA ALA A 71 -9.88 2.92 18.07
C ALA A 71 -11.13 2.04 18.25
N ALA A 72 -11.09 0.76 17.88
CA ALA A 72 -12.24 -0.14 17.93
C ALA A 72 -12.46 -0.80 19.31
N LYS A 73 -11.59 -0.55 20.31
CA LYS A 73 -11.65 -1.23 21.62
C LYS A 73 -12.13 -0.39 22.80
N HIS A 74 -12.60 0.85 22.59
CA HIS A 74 -13.19 1.65 23.67
C HIS A 74 -14.56 2.22 23.31
N GLY A 75 -15.59 1.74 24.01
CA GLY A 75 -16.77 2.52 24.41
C GLY A 75 -17.91 2.60 23.40
N ASP A 76 -18.83 1.64 23.48
CA ASP A 76 -20.06 1.53 22.69
C ASP A 76 -21.17 2.54 23.08
N THR A 77 -20.84 3.75 23.56
CA THR A 77 -21.87 4.78 23.77
C THR A 77 -21.50 6.15 23.22
N GLU A 78 -22.46 6.75 22.51
CA GLU A 78 -22.38 8.11 21.97
C GLU A 78 -22.05 9.14 23.05
N ALA A 79 -22.47 8.89 24.30
CA ALA A 79 -22.18 9.71 25.46
C ALA A 79 -20.68 9.72 25.85
N GLU A 80 -19.99 8.59 25.75
CA GLU A 80 -18.55 8.49 26.03
C GLU A 80 -17.72 9.16 24.92
N ARG A 81 -18.18 9.06 23.67
CA ARG A 81 -17.58 9.78 22.54
C ARG A 81 -17.73 11.29 22.69
N GLU A 82 -18.91 11.76 23.07
CA GLU A 82 -19.19 13.18 23.35
C GLU A 82 -18.35 13.71 24.52
N ALA A 83 -18.12 12.90 25.55
CA ALA A 83 -17.25 13.24 26.69
C ALA A 83 -15.79 13.37 26.28
N ALA A 84 -15.26 12.42 25.50
CA ALA A 84 -13.90 12.47 24.97
C ALA A 84 -13.69 13.68 24.03
N TYR A 85 -14.66 14.00 23.18
CA TYR A 85 -14.61 15.22 22.35
C TYR A 85 -14.63 16.50 23.19
N ARG A 86 -15.36 16.50 24.31
CA ARG A 86 -15.45 17.66 25.22
C ARG A 86 -14.17 17.84 26.03
N GLU A 87 -13.51 16.75 26.43
CA GLU A 87 -12.21 16.75 27.09
C GLU A 87 -11.08 17.19 26.12
N ALA A 88 -11.10 16.71 24.88
CA ALA A 88 -10.15 17.12 23.83
C ALA A 88 -10.30 18.60 23.41
N ARG A 89 -11.45 19.24 23.66
CA ARG A 89 -11.62 20.70 23.50
C ARG A 89 -10.98 21.52 24.61
N GLY A 90 -10.53 20.88 25.70
CA GLY A 90 -9.78 21.52 26.78
C GLY A 90 -8.28 21.63 26.51
N THR A 91 -7.78 21.07 25.40
CA THR A 91 -6.42 21.35 24.94
C THR A 91 -6.43 22.67 24.21
N ASP A 92 -5.64 23.63 24.70
CA ASP A 92 -5.56 24.98 24.15
C ASP A 92 -5.44 24.94 22.62
N PRO A 93 -6.20 25.78 21.90
CA PRO A 93 -6.10 25.83 20.45
C PRO A 93 -4.64 26.10 20.06
N ILE A 94 -4.12 25.29 19.14
CA ILE A 94 -2.78 25.48 18.59
C ILE A 94 -2.71 26.94 18.11
N ASP A 95 -1.82 27.72 18.71
CA ASP A 95 -1.56 29.10 18.28
C ASP A 95 -0.84 29.05 16.91
N ILE A 96 -1.65 29.20 15.87
CA ILE A 96 -1.22 29.15 14.47
C ILE A 96 -0.20 30.25 14.19
N ASP A 97 -0.31 31.41 14.86
CA ASP A 97 0.60 32.53 14.65
C ASP A 97 1.98 32.22 15.27
N ALA A 98 2.01 31.65 16.47
CA ALA A 98 3.26 31.19 17.10
C ALA A 98 3.94 30.07 16.29
N TRP A 99 3.16 29.17 15.68
CA TRP A 99 3.70 28.13 14.80
C TRP A 99 4.25 28.70 13.49
N ALA A 100 3.56 29.67 12.89
CA ALA A 100 4.00 30.34 11.67
C ALA A 100 5.29 31.14 11.88
N ASP A 101 5.43 31.81 13.02
CA ASP A 101 6.65 32.54 13.38
C ASP A 101 7.84 31.61 13.61
N ARG A 102 7.62 30.42 14.18
CA ARG A 102 8.66 29.39 14.30
C ARG A 102 9.15 28.92 12.93
N ILE A 103 8.24 28.67 12.00
CA ILE A 103 8.61 28.29 10.61
C ILE A 103 9.44 29.40 9.95
N LYS A 104 9.02 30.66 10.06
CA LYS A 104 9.77 31.80 9.49
C LYS A 104 11.16 31.97 10.12
N ALA A 105 11.31 31.65 11.40
CA ALA A 105 12.59 31.74 12.10
C ALA A 105 13.56 30.62 11.70
N GLU A 106 13.05 29.42 11.44
CA GLU A 106 13.83 28.25 10.99
C GLU A 106 14.21 28.37 9.50
N ASP A 107 13.35 28.96 8.67
CA ASP A 107 13.54 29.12 7.23
C ASP A 107 14.25 30.45 6.89
N LYS A 108 15.54 30.56 7.26
CA LYS A 108 16.49 31.53 6.66
C LYS A 108 16.75 31.25 5.16
N VAL A 109 15.70 30.94 4.40
CA VAL A 109 15.74 30.71 2.96
C VAL A 109 15.76 32.07 2.27
N ASN A 110 16.98 32.46 2.02
CA ASN A 110 17.47 33.55 1.18
C ASN A 110 16.58 33.80 -0.06
N VAL A 111 15.63 34.73 0.03
CA VAL A 111 14.96 35.30 -1.15
C VAL A 111 15.84 36.46 -1.65
N LYS A 112 16.54 36.23 -2.76
CA LYS A 112 17.27 37.25 -3.52
C LYS A 112 16.31 38.21 -4.20
#